data_AF-A0A1E3NDI9-F1
#
_entry.id   AF-A0A1E3NDI9-F1
#
_cell.length_a   1.000
_cell.length_b   1.000
_cell.length_c   1.000
_cell.angle_alpha   90.00
_cell.angle_beta   90.00
_cell.angle_gamma   90.00
#
_symmetry.space_group_name_H-M   'P 1'
#
loop_
_entity.id
_entity.type
_entity.pdbx_description
1 polymer ?
#
loop_
_entity_poly.entity_id
_entity_poly.type
_entity_poly.pdbx_seq_one_letter_code
_entity_poly.pdbx_strand_id
1 'polypeptide(L)'
;MTVFEGIESYQEGSPEVTGIYNGTVIKFSKVALPGGRVVRGVDFPVALKLTFTDLEGNCVKEDDKSLYSSIGKFVYELSSQHDYFKKLVRKHGALAIKGLGSTNPENFATFVDQLAKGSELVQYEQNGVAHPRQNIAKNVTTVNKSTGFKRLYAHQEFSRFKQYPSILTFFAKVPAENGGNETLTHGGELFDKVNEKYPEFVRKTLEKGIYLTQTWPYEKDLGDGLTYSWKATHSFGKLIEDGDDLETQKAKAAKVCTEKVVEDFEWTSDNGLKLNEHTQPMRIHPYTKKPVLFSSLPTYHQKYKHELKHASDPSSVDPPITYDDGEEIPMKYLDYMLDQSIELCFEYKFEPGDIVFVDNYQTYHGRTAYGSQTREVLASFWDDVEKNKLLPPILQL
;
A
#
# COMPACT_ATOMS: atom_id res chain seq x y z
N MET A 1 -12.64 40.55 18.14
CA MET A 1 -11.26 40.34 17.66
C MET A 1 -11.35 39.45 16.44
N THR A 2 -10.76 39.86 15.31
CA THR A 2 -10.65 38.99 14.14
C THR A 2 -9.65 37.90 14.50
N VAL A 3 -10.13 36.66 14.67
CA VAL A 3 -9.26 35.51 14.91
C VAL A 3 -8.57 35.22 13.58
N PHE A 4 -7.24 35.21 13.56
CA PHE A 4 -6.49 34.87 12.34
C PHE A 4 -6.73 33.39 12.02
N GLU A 5 -7.15 33.12 10.79
CA GLU A 5 -7.25 31.74 10.27
C GLU A 5 -5.92 31.35 9.60
N GLY A 6 -5.45 30.13 9.86
CA GLY A 6 -4.25 29.59 9.25
C GLY A 6 -3.39 28.74 10.19
N ILE A 7 -2.23 28.31 9.69
CA ILE A 7 -1.19 27.63 10.47
C ILE A 7 -0.58 28.62 11.47
N GLU A 8 -0.67 28.32 12.76
CA GLU A 8 -0.13 29.18 13.82
C GLU A 8 1.28 28.80 14.24
N SER A 9 1.58 27.50 14.29
CA SER A 9 2.89 27.01 14.69
C SER A 9 3.29 25.81 13.85
N TYR A 10 4.36 25.97 13.09
CA TYR A 10 5.04 24.90 12.37
C TYR A 10 6.54 25.18 12.38
N GLN A 11 7.32 24.15 12.74
CA GLN A 11 8.76 24.15 12.57
C GLN A 11 9.11 23.05 11.58
N GLU A 12 9.90 23.38 10.55
CA GLU A 12 10.27 22.41 9.52
C GLU A 12 10.86 21.13 10.14
N GLY A 13 10.26 19.98 9.80
CA GLY A 13 10.67 18.68 10.32
C GLY A 13 10.15 18.32 11.72
N SER A 14 9.44 19.22 12.41
CA SER A 14 8.71 18.92 13.63
C SER A 14 7.43 18.14 13.29
N PRO A 15 7.10 17.08 14.05
CA PRO A 15 5.82 16.38 13.95
C PRO A 15 4.67 17.10 14.66
N GLU A 16 4.95 18.22 15.34
CA GLU A 16 3.94 19.03 16.01
C GLU A 16 3.59 20.25 15.17
N VAL A 17 2.29 20.43 14.94
CA VAL A 17 1.78 21.57 14.17
C VAL A 17 0.38 21.93 14.62
N THR A 18 0.12 23.23 14.74
CA THR A 18 -1.17 23.78 15.18
C THR A 18 -1.66 24.84 14.20
N GLY A 19 -2.96 24.89 13.95
CA GLY A 19 -3.61 25.97 13.22
C GLY A 19 -5.02 26.24 13.73
N ILE A 20 -5.57 27.39 13.35
CA ILE A 20 -6.93 27.81 13.73
C ILE A 20 -7.77 28.02 12.47
N TYR A 21 -8.94 27.38 12.41
CA TYR A 21 -9.85 27.45 11.27
C TYR A 21 -11.30 27.48 11.76
N ASN A 22 -12.04 28.51 11.40
CA ASN A 22 -13.44 28.70 11.79
C ASN A 22 -13.64 28.56 13.32
N GLY A 23 -12.76 29.18 14.12
CA GLY A 23 -12.81 29.12 15.58
C GLY A 23 -12.45 27.76 16.19
N THR A 24 -11.94 26.81 15.39
CA THR A 24 -11.43 25.51 15.87
C THR A 24 -9.91 25.53 15.86
N VAL A 25 -9.29 25.23 17.01
CA VAL A 25 -7.86 24.93 17.13
C VAL A 25 -7.65 23.48 16.72
N ILE A 26 -6.84 23.24 15.70
CA ILE A 26 -6.53 21.91 15.18
C ILE A 26 -5.05 21.65 15.36
N LYS A 27 -4.69 20.53 16.02
CA LYS A 27 -3.31 20.19 16.35
C LYS A 27 -2.98 18.76 15.97
N PHE A 28 -1.82 18.58 15.33
CA PHE A 28 -1.12 17.30 15.31
C PHE A 28 -0.02 17.29 16.35
N SER A 29 0.09 16.20 17.09
CA SER A 29 1.17 15.96 18.05
C SER A 29 1.73 14.56 17.88
N LYS A 30 3.04 14.39 18.01
CA LYS A 30 3.65 13.05 17.93
C LYS A 30 3.19 12.22 19.12
N VAL A 31 2.81 10.97 18.86
CA VAL A 31 2.52 10.00 19.91
C VAL A 31 3.42 8.78 19.75
N ALA A 32 3.72 8.13 20.87
CA ALA A 32 4.47 6.89 20.87
C ALA A 32 3.60 5.76 20.32
N LEU A 33 4.21 4.88 19.52
CA LEU A 33 3.64 3.59 19.16
C LEU A 33 4.41 2.50 19.89
N PRO A 34 3.83 1.86 20.92
CA PRO A 34 4.44 0.72 21.57
C PRO A 34 4.78 -0.37 20.54
N GLY A 35 6.01 -0.86 20.56
CA GLY A 35 6.51 -1.83 19.57
C GLY A 35 7.08 -1.20 18.29
N GLY A 36 6.95 0.12 18.11
CA GLY A 36 7.64 0.85 17.04
C GLY A 36 9.16 0.72 17.19
N ARG A 37 9.88 0.86 16.07
CA ARG A 37 11.33 0.59 16.00
C ARG A 37 12.05 1.79 15.39
N VAL A 38 13.38 1.80 15.52
CA VAL A 38 14.24 2.78 14.85
C VAL A 38 14.97 2.07 13.73
N VAL A 39 14.67 2.42 12.48
CA VAL A 39 15.29 1.85 11.29
C VAL A 39 16.20 2.91 10.68
N ARG A 40 17.50 2.60 10.59
CA ARG A 40 18.52 3.50 10.00
C ARG A 40 18.49 4.92 10.59
N GLY A 41 18.24 5.02 11.90
CA GLY A 41 18.20 6.27 12.67
C GLY A 41 16.86 7.02 12.63
N VAL A 42 15.81 6.42 12.10
CA VAL A 42 14.48 7.04 11.95
C VAL A 42 13.40 6.15 12.56
N ASP A 43 12.45 6.74 13.29
CA ASP A 43 11.30 6.00 13.83
C ASP A 43 10.46 5.37 12.72
N PHE A 44 10.07 4.12 12.91
CA PHE A 44 9.25 3.35 11.99
C PHE A 44 8.21 2.52 12.77
N PRO A 45 6.90 2.68 12.47
CA PRO A 45 6.30 3.86 11.83
C PRO A 45 6.30 5.08 12.78
N VAL A 46 5.97 6.27 12.25
CA VAL A 46 5.68 7.45 13.07
C VAL A 46 4.16 7.60 13.27
N ALA A 47 3.72 8.13 14.41
CA ALA A 47 2.30 8.42 14.66
C ALA A 47 2.08 9.86 15.11
N LEU A 48 0.98 10.44 14.62
CA LEU A 48 0.45 11.71 15.06
C LEU A 48 -0.95 11.51 15.64
N LYS A 49 -1.25 12.21 16.73
CA LYS A 49 -2.61 12.38 17.25
C LYS A 49 -3.14 13.72 16.75
N LEU A 50 -4.25 13.67 16.02
CA LEU A 50 -5.09 14.81 15.71
C LEU A 50 -5.98 15.10 16.92
N THR A 51 -5.99 16.36 17.33
CA THR A 51 -6.90 16.89 18.36
C THR A 51 -7.50 18.19 17.87
N PHE A 52 -8.74 18.46 18.27
CA PHE A 52 -9.44 19.69 17.92
C PHE A 52 -10.26 20.20 19.11
N THR A 53 -10.16 21.50 19.37
CA THR A 53 -10.90 22.21 20.43
C THR A 53 -11.44 23.52 19.90
N ASP A 54 -12.40 24.13 20.59
CA ASP A 54 -12.70 25.55 20.37
C ASP A 54 -11.54 26.43 20.89
N LEU A 55 -11.68 27.75 20.73
CA LEU A 55 -10.70 28.74 21.19
C LEU A 55 -10.55 28.80 22.73
N GLU A 56 -11.50 28.25 23.47
CA GLU A 56 -11.49 28.18 24.93
C GLU A 56 -10.93 26.84 25.44
N GLY A 57 -10.62 25.90 24.54
CA GLY A 57 -10.09 24.57 24.86
C GLY A 57 -11.16 23.49 25.11
N ASN A 58 -12.44 23.77 24.85
CA ASN A 58 -13.51 22.79 25.00
C ASN A 58 -13.57 21.85 23.79
N CYS A 59 -14.08 20.63 23.99
CA CYS A 59 -14.28 19.67 22.92
C CYS A 59 -15.29 20.17 21.87
N VAL A 60 -14.90 20.13 20.59
CA VAL A 60 -15.83 20.33 19.47
C VAL A 60 -16.57 19.02 19.20
N LYS A 61 -17.86 19.11 18.86
CA LYS A 61 -18.65 17.91 18.53
C LYS A 61 -18.13 17.27 17.24
N GLU A 62 -17.88 15.97 17.30
CA GLU A 62 -17.22 15.19 16.23
C GLU A 62 -18.06 15.00 14.95
N ASP A 63 -19.36 15.34 14.97
CA ASP A 63 -20.30 15.16 13.85
C ASP A 63 -20.63 16.45 13.07
N ASP A 64 -19.92 17.54 13.34
CA ASP A 64 -20.14 18.80 12.61
C ASP A 64 -19.46 18.79 11.24
N LYS A 65 -20.23 18.97 10.16
CA LYS A 65 -19.69 19.16 8.80
C LYS A 65 -18.69 20.32 8.73
N SER A 66 -18.87 21.34 9.59
CA SER A 66 -17.96 22.49 9.67
C SER A 66 -16.57 22.07 10.16
N LEU A 67 -16.47 21.10 11.07
CA LEU A 67 -15.20 20.60 11.60
C LEU A 67 -14.35 19.95 10.49
N TYR A 68 -14.91 19.05 9.69
CA TYR A 68 -14.14 18.39 8.63
C TYR A 68 -13.79 19.31 7.46
N SER A 69 -14.58 20.38 7.26
CA SER A 69 -14.20 21.48 6.36
C SER A 69 -12.95 22.21 6.89
N SER A 70 -12.91 22.53 8.18
CA SER A 70 -11.74 23.15 8.84
C SER A 70 -10.52 22.23 8.83
N ILE A 71 -10.67 20.94 9.16
CA ILE A 71 -9.60 19.93 9.08
C ILE A 71 -9.10 19.84 7.63
N GLY A 72 -10.00 19.80 6.66
CA GLY A 72 -9.64 19.74 5.24
C GLY A 72 -8.81 20.94 4.79
N LYS A 73 -9.19 22.16 5.18
CA LYS A 73 -8.40 23.38 4.91
C LYS A 73 -7.01 23.33 5.55
N PHE A 74 -6.94 22.95 6.83
CA PHE A 74 -5.66 22.81 7.53
C PHE A 74 -4.74 21.79 6.86
N VAL A 75 -5.27 20.62 6.52
CA VAL A 75 -4.54 19.55 5.82
C VAL A 75 -4.04 20.01 4.45
N TYR A 76 -4.88 20.73 3.68
CA TYR A 76 -4.49 21.30 2.39
C TYR A 76 -3.37 22.32 2.53
N GLU A 77 -3.45 23.26 3.47
CA GLU A 77 -2.43 24.29 3.67
C GLU A 77 -1.11 23.68 4.13
N LEU A 78 -1.12 22.72 5.06
CA LEU A 78 0.09 21.99 5.46
C LEU A 78 0.73 21.22 4.30
N SER A 79 -0.08 20.63 3.43
CA SER A 79 0.41 19.87 2.29
C SER A 79 0.96 20.78 1.20
N SER A 80 0.27 21.88 0.87
CA SER A 80 0.69 22.82 -0.17
C SER A 80 1.86 23.71 0.21
N GLN A 81 1.96 24.13 1.48
CA GLN A 81 3.03 25.03 1.92
C GLN A 81 4.28 24.27 2.36
N HIS A 82 4.12 23.06 2.89
CA HIS A 82 5.21 22.34 3.55
C HIS A 82 5.39 20.89 3.10
N ASP A 83 4.49 20.35 2.27
CA ASP A 83 4.48 18.93 1.89
C ASP A 83 4.50 18.00 3.11
N TYR A 84 3.88 18.45 4.20
CA TYR A 84 4.06 17.94 5.56
C TYR A 84 3.90 16.42 5.68
N PHE A 85 2.73 15.90 5.31
CA PHE A 85 2.43 14.46 5.41
C PHE A 85 3.28 13.63 4.46
N LYS A 86 3.46 14.10 3.22
CA LYS A 86 4.26 13.41 2.21
C LYS A 86 5.72 13.26 2.65
N LYS A 87 6.31 14.31 3.24
CA LYS A 87 7.66 14.25 3.84
C LYS A 87 7.74 13.28 5.01
N LEU A 88 6.76 13.28 5.90
CA LEU A 88 6.71 12.35 7.03
C LEU A 88 6.61 10.90 6.56
N VAL A 89 5.70 10.59 5.63
CA VAL A 89 5.54 9.25 5.05
C VAL A 89 6.83 8.78 4.40
N ARG A 90 7.47 9.61 3.57
CA ARG A 90 8.75 9.25 2.90
C ARG A 90 9.92 9.07 3.84
N LYS A 91 9.98 9.87 4.91
CA LYS A 91 11.05 9.80 5.90
C LYS A 91 10.90 8.55 6.77
N HIS A 92 9.70 8.31 7.26
CA HIS A 92 9.41 7.29 8.26
C HIS A 92 8.87 5.98 7.68
N GLY A 93 8.70 5.87 6.36
CA GLY A 93 8.14 4.69 5.66
C GLY A 93 6.65 4.49 5.85
N ALA A 94 6.12 4.83 7.03
CA ALA A 94 4.69 4.83 7.29
C ALA A 94 4.35 5.87 8.37
N LEU A 95 3.15 6.44 8.23
CA LEU A 95 2.61 7.47 9.12
C LEU A 95 1.20 7.05 9.57
N ALA A 96 0.99 6.95 10.88
CA ALA A 96 -0.34 6.77 11.45
C ALA A 96 -0.91 8.12 11.92
N ILE A 97 -2.17 8.39 11.58
CA ILE A 97 -2.96 9.49 12.12
C ILE A 97 -4.04 8.88 13.01
N LYS A 98 -3.98 9.22 14.30
CA LYS A 98 -4.95 8.83 15.31
C LYS A 98 -5.87 9.99 15.63
N GLY A 99 -7.09 9.71 16.08
CA GLY A 99 -8.01 10.76 16.55
C GLY A 99 -8.64 11.60 15.45
N LEU A 100 -8.97 11.00 14.30
CA LEU A 100 -9.81 11.67 13.29
C LEU A 100 -11.17 12.09 13.86
N GLY A 101 -11.66 11.38 14.90
CA GLY A 101 -12.97 11.64 15.49
C GLY A 101 -14.13 11.10 14.67
N SER A 102 -13.88 10.27 13.64
CA SER A 102 -14.96 9.71 12.82
C SER A 102 -14.57 8.43 12.10
N THR A 103 -15.56 7.55 11.95
CA THR A 103 -15.51 6.36 11.09
C THR A 103 -16.26 6.58 9.77
N ASN A 104 -16.73 7.80 9.50
CA ASN A 104 -17.44 8.15 8.25
C ASN A 104 -16.45 8.19 7.07
N PRO A 105 -16.68 7.39 6.00
CA PRO A 105 -15.84 7.38 4.81
C PRO A 105 -15.70 8.75 4.11
N GLU A 106 -16.71 9.62 4.19
CA GLU A 106 -16.67 10.95 3.56
C GLU A 106 -15.68 11.90 4.26
N ASN A 107 -15.55 11.76 5.58
CA ASN A 107 -14.59 12.54 6.36
C ASN A 107 -13.16 12.08 6.09
N PHE A 108 -12.96 10.76 5.98
CA PHE A 108 -11.69 10.19 5.51
C PHE A 108 -11.37 10.66 4.08
N ALA A 109 -12.32 10.57 3.15
CA ALA A 109 -12.15 11.02 1.77
C ALA A 109 -11.76 12.51 1.70
N THR A 110 -12.41 13.36 2.50
CA THR A 110 -12.07 14.79 2.61
C THR A 110 -10.63 14.99 3.08
N PHE A 111 -10.20 14.26 4.12
CA PHE A 111 -8.83 14.34 4.63
C PHE A 111 -7.79 13.98 3.54
N VAL A 112 -7.94 12.81 2.90
CA VAL A 112 -6.94 12.34 1.93
C VAL A 112 -6.97 13.12 0.62
N ASP A 113 -8.14 13.60 0.17
CA ASP A 113 -8.27 14.43 -1.04
C ASP A 113 -7.60 15.79 -0.86
N GLN A 114 -7.75 16.42 0.30
CA GLN A 114 -7.10 17.71 0.59
C GLN A 114 -5.58 17.57 0.73
N LEU A 115 -5.11 16.50 1.36
CA LEU A 115 -3.69 16.16 1.41
C LEU A 115 -3.13 15.98 0.00
N ALA A 116 -3.78 15.13 -0.79
CA ALA A 116 -3.34 14.83 -2.14
C ALA A 116 -3.30 16.08 -3.03
N LYS A 117 -4.35 16.90 -3.00
CA LYS A 117 -4.39 18.17 -3.74
C LYS A 117 -3.25 19.10 -3.34
N GLY A 118 -3.03 19.30 -2.04
CA GLY A 118 -1.97 20.18 -1.57
C GLY A 118 -0.57 19.67 -1.92
N SER A 119 -0.35 18.35 -1.87
CA SER A 119 0.93 17.72 -2.19
C SER A 119 1.12 17.37 -3.67
N GLU A 120 0.24 17.83 -4.55
CA GLU A 120 0.22 17.52 -5.99
C GLU A 120 0.27 16.00 -6.29
N LEU A 121 -0.48 15.21 -5.52
CA LEU A 121 -0.67 13.78 -5.78
C LEU A 121 -1.90 13.56 -6.67
N VAL A 122 -1.80 12.59 -7.56
CA VAL A 122 -2.91 12.11 -8.38
C VAL A 122 -3.41 10.78 -7.86
N GLN A 123 -4.70 10.51 -8.03
CA GLN A 123 -5.23 9.19 -7.71
C GLN A 123 -4.56 8.15 -8.59
N TYR A 124 -4.02 7.10 -7.99
CA TYR A 124 -3.45 5.99 -8.72
C TYR A 124 -4.55 5.13 -9.32
N GLU A 125 -4.48 4.92 -10.63
CA GLU A 125 -5.37 4.03 -11.35
C GLU A 125 -4.90 2.58 -11.21
N GLN A 126 -5.70 1.78 -10.53
CA GLN A 126 -5.36 0.38 -10.24
C GLN A 126 -5.62 -0.51 -11.46
N ASN A 127 -4.58 -1.24 -11.85
CA ASN A 127 -4.61 -2.23 -12.92
C ASN A 127 -3.98 -3.54 -12.41
N GLY A 128 -4.79 -4.56 -12.15
CA GLY A 128 -4.35 -5.89 -11.69
C GLY A 128 -4.68 -6.22 -10.23
N VAL A 129 -5.92 -5.94 -9.81
CA VAL A 129 -6.48 -6.33 -8.51
C VAL A 129 -7.35 -7.59 -8.65
N ALA A 130 -7.02 -8.64 -7.90
CA ALA A 130 -7.72 -9.92 -8.02
C ALA A 130 -9.16 -9.94 -7.49
N HIS A 131 -9.48 -9.10 -6.50
CA HIS A 131 -10.81 -9.04 -5.92
C HIS A 131 -11.49 -7.73 -6.33
N PRO A 132 -12.70 -7.78 -6.90
CA PRO A 132 -13.45 -6.57 -7.22
C PRO A 132 -13.55 -5.63 -6.01
N ARG A 133 -13.36 -4.34 -6.26
CA ARG A 133 -13.44 -3.29 -5.24
C ARG A 133 -14.72 -2.49 -5.42
N GLN A 134 -15.27 -2.00 -4.32
CA GLN A 134 -16.43 -1.12 -4.30
C GLN A 134 -15.96 0.30 -3.99
N ASN A 135 -16.41 1.28 -4.76
CA ASN A 135 -16.23 2.70 -4.45
C ASN A 135 -17.19 3.08 -3.32
N ILE A 136 -16.64 3.59 -2.22
CA ILE A 136 -17.42 3.96 -1.02
C ILE A 136 -17.57 5.47 -0.89
N ALA A 137 -16.53 6.22 -1.26
CA ALA A 137 -16.51 7.68 -1.30
C ALA A 137 -15.50 8.11 -2.39
N LYS A 138 -15.33 9.43 -2.60
CA LYS A 138 -14.40 9.95 -3.59
C LYS A 138 -12.99 9.39 -3.36
N ASN A 139 -12.46 8.68 -4.35
CA ASN A 139 -11.14 8.04 -4.34
C ASN A 139 -10.94 6.99 -3.23
N VAL A 140 -12.01 6.52 -2.59
CA VAL A 140 -11.97 5.57 -1.48
C VAL A 140 -12.67 4.27 -1.89
N THR A 141 -11.95 3.16 -1.74
CA THR A 141 -12.41 1.83 -2.12
C THR A 141 -12.39 0.85 -0.94
N THR A 142 -13.16 -0.23 -1.03
CA THR A 142 -12.97 -1.39 -0.17
C THR A 142 -11.64 -2.09 -0.47
N VAL A 143 -11.05 -2.73 0.54
CA VAL A 143 -9.93 -3.67 0.35
C VAL A 143 -10.43 -5.10 0.20
N ASN A 144 -9.54 -6.00 -0.21
CA ASN A 144 -9.83 -7.41 -0.39
C ASN A 144 -10.43 -8.03 0.91
N LYS A 145 -11.63 -8.59 0.80
CA LYS A 145 -12.38 -9.23 1.90
C LYS A 145 -12.02 -10.71 2.09
N SER A 146 -11.20 -11.32 1.22
CA SER A 146 -10.99 -12.77 1.22
C SER A 146 -10.34 -13.29 2.51
N THR A 147 -11.11 -14.19 3.11
CA THR A 147 -10.98 -14.97 4.36
C THR A 147 -10.05 -14.38 5.42
N GLY A 148 -10.64 -13.80 6.47
CA GLY A 148 -9.92 -13.40 7.68
C GLY A 148 -9.16 -14.54 8.37
N PHE A 149 -9.37 -15.80 7.96
CA PHE A 149 -8.65 -16.98 8.48
C PHE A 149 -7.16 -17.03 8.12
N LYS A 150 -6.71 -16.34 7.06
CA LYS A 150 -5.29 -16.37 6.66
C LYS A 150 -4.64 -14.98 6.81
N ARG A 151 -3.34 -15.00 7.15
CA ARG A 151 -2.46 -13.83 7.08
C ARG A 151 -2.29 -13.43 5.61
N LEU A 152 -2.36 -12.14 5.33
CA LEU A 152 -1.84 -11.56 4.10
C LEU A 152 -0.38 -11.20 4.37
N TYR A 153 0.53 -11.86 3.67
CA TYR A 153 1.97 -11.72 3.89
C TYR A 153 2.51 -10.44 3.26
N ALA A 154 3.70 -10.04 3.71
CA ALA A 154 4.38 -8.82 3.30
C ALA A 154 4.48 -8.71 1.77
N HIS A 155 4.00 -7.59 1.24
CA HIS A 155 4.11 -7.23 -0.17
C HIS A 155 4.15 -5.71 -0.31
N GLN A 156 4.67 -5.24 -1.44
CA GLN A 156 4.53 -3.85 -1.86
C GLN A 156 3.60 -3.79 -3.08
N GLU A 157 2.64 -2.87 -3.02
CA GLU A 157 1.51 -2.85 -3.93
C GLU A 157 2.01 -2.65 -5.37
N PHE A 158 1.67 -3.60 -6.25
CA PHE A 158 2.05 -3.60 -7.66
C PHE A 158 3.57 -3.51 -7.95
N SER A 159 4.45 -3.87 -6.99
CA SER A 159 5.91 -3.78 -7.14
C SER A 159 6.52 -4.55 -8.33
N ARG A 160 5.76 -5.49 -8.90
CA ARG A 160 6.10 -6.29 -10.09
C ARG A 160 5.61 -5.71 -11.43
N PHE A 161 4.86 -4.61 -11.40
CA PHE A 161 4.27 -3.97 -12.58
C PHE A 161 5.06 -2.73 -13.00
N LYS A 162 4.87 -2.29 -14.26
CA LYS A 162 5.44 -1.04 -14.79
C LYS A 162 4.99 0.19 -14.00
N GLN A 163 3.74 0.20 -13.55
CA GLN A 163 3.16 1.28 -12.77
C GLN A 163 2.70 0.77 -11.40
N TYR A 164 3.05 1.52 -10.36
CA TYR A 164 2.68 1.26 -8.97
C TYR A 164 2.41 2.60 -8.26
N PRO A 165 1.54 2.63 -7.24
CA PRO A 165 1.29 3.82 -6.42
C PRO A 165 2.54 4.16 -5.62
N SER A 166 2.71 5.44 -5.34
CA SER A 166 3.76 5.92 -4.44
C SER A 166 3.31 5.86 -2.98
N ILE A 167 2.03 6.15 -2.70
CA ILE A 167 1.47 6.19 -1.35
C ILE A 167 0.15 5.42 -1.29
N LEU A 168 0.02 4.58 -0.27
CA LEU A 168 -1.23 3.90 0.09
C LEU A 168 -1.79 4.50 1.36
N THR A 169 -3.10 4.45 1.51
CA THR A 169 -3.79 4.82 2.75
C THR A 169 -4.76 3.74 3.16
N PHE A 170 -4.84 3.48 4.46
CA PHE A 170 -5.78 2.55 5.09
C PHE A 170 -6.55 3.25 6.19
N PHE A 171 -7.87 3.16 6.16
CA PHE A 171 -8.78 3.79 7.12
C PHE A 171 -9.61 2.76 7.86
N ALA A 172 -9.51 2.77 9.19
CA ALA A 172 -10.22 1.84 10.05
C ALA A 172 -11.67 2.28 10.29
N LYS A 173 -12.57 1.96 9.36
CA LYS A 173 -14.01 2.16 9.57
C LYS A 173 -14.53 1.25 10.70
N VAL A 174 -14.23 -0.04 10.63
CA VAL A 174 -14.54 -1.03 11.68
C VAL A 174 -13.33 -1.96 11.83
N PRO A 175 -12.43 -1.74 12.81
CA PRO A 175 -11.35 -2.69 13.07
C PRO A 175 -11.90 -4.00 13.66
N ALA A 176 -11.17 -5.11 13.45
CA ALA A 176 -11.46 -6.35 14.15
C ALA A 176 -11.06 -6.21 15.63
N GLU A 177 -11.77 -6.92 16.52
CA GLU A 177 -11.44 -6.92 17.95
C GLU A 177 -10.11 -7.65 18.21
N ASN A 178 -9.90 -8.77 17.52
CA ASN A 178 -8.70 -9.58 17.62
C ASN A 178 -8.06 -9.83 16.25
N GLY A 179 -6.76 -9.55 16.14
CA GLY A 179 -6.03 -9.68 14.88
C GLY A 179 -6.50 -8.69 13.82
N GLY A 180 -6.32 -9.01 12.54
CA GLY A 180 -6.68 -8.09 11.44
C GLY A 180 -5.87 -6.78 11.44
N ASN A 181 -4.77 -6.75 12.19
CA ASN A 181 -3.82 -5.65 12.26
C ASN A 181 -3.23 -5.42 10.87
N GLU A 182 -2.97 -4.16 10.54
CA GLU A 182 -2.13 -3.85 9.38
C GLU A 182 -0.69 -4.18 9.73
N THR A 183 -0.01 -4.95 8.89
CA THR A 183 1.38 -5.35 9.14
C THR A 183 2.29 -4.46 8.34
N LEU A 184 3.29 -3.83 8.95
CA LEU A 184 4.23 -2.92 8.29
C LEU A 184 5.65 -3.42 8.48
N THR A 185 6.39 -3.65 7.39
CA THR A 185 7.81 -4.06 7.45
C THR A 185 8.66 -3.12 6.61
N HIS A 186 9.71 -2.56 7.20
CA HIS A 186 10.60 -1.63 6.50
C HIS A 186 11.50 -2.39 5.52
N GLY A 187 11.28 -2.21 4.21
CA GLY A 187 12.01 -2.87 3.12
C GLY A 187 13.51 -2.59 3.09
N GLY A 188 13.95 -1.44 3.63
CA GLY A 188 15.36 -1.17 3.87
C GLY A 188 15.99 -2.03 4.97
N GLU A 189 15.26 -2.32 6.05
CA GLU A 189 15.77 -3.19 7.11
C GLU A 189 15.77 -4.65 6.67
N LEU A 190 14.73 -5.06 5.94
CA LEU A 190 14.67 -6.37 5.31
C LEU A 190 15.84 -6.56 4.32
N PHE A 191 16.14 -5.56 3.50
CA PHE A 191 17.32 -5.56 2.65
C PHE A 191 18.61 -5.76 3.46
N ASP A 192 18.80 -4.99 4.54
CA ASP A 192 20.01 -5.07 5.37
C ASP A 192 20.18 -6.50 5.94
N LYS A 193 19.10 -7.11 6.46
CA LYS A 193 19.11 -8.48 7.00
C LYS A 193 19.40 -9.54 5.94
N VAL A 194 18.79 -9.42 4.76
CA VAL A 194 19.00 -10.36 3.65
C VAL A 194 20.43 -10.25 3.13
N ASN A 195 20.94 -9.03 2.95
CA ASN A 195 22.30 -8.77 2.46
C ASN A 195 23.37 -9.22 3.46
N GLU A 196 23.14 -9.04 4.76
CA GLU A 196 24.04 -9.51 5.81
C GLU A 196 24.20 -11.04 5.80
N LYS A 197 23.09 -11.78 5.63
CA LYS A 197 23.12 -13.25 5.69
C LYS A 197 23.44 -13.92 4.35
N TYR A 198 22.93 -13.38 3.25
CA TYR A 198 23.04 -13.95 1.91
C TYR A 198 23.41 -12.86 0.87
N PRO A 199 24.61 -12.26 0.96
CA PRO A 199 25.06 -11.26 -0.01
C PRO A 199 25.12 -11.83 -1.44
N GLU A 200 25.34 -13.13 -1.60
CA GLU A 200 25.32 -13.82 -2.89
C GLU A 200 23.93 -13.82 -3.54
N PHE A 201 22.86 -13.87 -2.73
CA PHE A 201 21.50 -13.76 -3.24
C PHE A 201 21.26 -12.36 -3.79
N VAL A 202 21.64 -11.32 -3.05
CA VAL A 202 21.54 -9.92 -3.50
C VAL A 202 22.32 -9.69 -4.80
N ARG A 203 23.59 -10.14 -4.86
CA ARG A 203 24.42 -10.03 -6.07
C ARG A 203 23.80 -10.73 -7.28
N LYS A 204 23.37 -11.99 -7.12
CA LYS A 204 22.74 -12.73 -8.23
C LYS A 204 21.44 -12.07 -8.68
N THR A 205 20.62 -11.58 -7.75
CA THR A 205 19.39 -10.86 -8.10
C THR A 205 19.68 -9.55 -8.85
N LEU A 206 20.76 -8.83 -8.50
CA LEU A 206 21.20 -7.65 -9.25
C LEU A 206 21.68 -7.99 -10.67
N GLU A 207 22.39 -9.10 -10.82
CA GLU A 207 22.90 -9.55 -12.12
C GLU A 207 21.79 -10.09 -13.03
N LYS A 208 20.81 -10.81 -12.46
CA LYS A 208 19.88 -11.63 -13.21
C LYS A 208 18.42 -11.19 -13.17
N GLY A 209 18.02 -10.31 -12.25
CA GLY A 209 16.60 -10.04 -12.02
C GLY A 209 15.86 -11.23 -11.40
N ILE A 210 14.53 -11.16 -11.40
CA ILE A 210 13.60 -12.14 -10.83
C ILE A 210 12.40 -12.27 -11.76
N TYR A 211 12.11 -13.50 -12.13
CA TYR A 211 10.95 -13.88 -12.91
C TYR A 211 9.88 -14.48 -12.01
N LEU A 212 8.64 -14.03 -12.18
CA LEU A 212 7.47 -14.66 -11.59
C LEU A 212 6.29 -14.70 -12.56
N THR A 213 5.37 -15.64 -12.33
CA THR A 213 4.15 -15.76 -13.15
C THR A 213 2.88 -15.63 -12.33
N GLN A 214 1.87 -15.02 -12.94
CA GLN A 214 0.53 -14.97 -12.39
C GLN A 214 -0.52 -15.16 -13.47
N THR A 215 -1.36 -16.19 -13.32
CA THR A 215 -2.50 -16.44 -14.21
C THR A 215 -3.79 -15.88 -13.63
N TRP A 216 -4.48 -15.10 -14.45
CA TRP A 216 -5.77 -14.49 -14.20
C TRP A 216 -6.84 -15.24 -15.00
N PRO A 217 -7.88 -15.79 -14.36
CA PRO A 217 -8.88 -16.59 -15.05
C PRO A 217 -9.75 -15.71 -15.96
N TYR A 218 -10.34 -16.33 -16.98
CA TYR A 218 -11.40 -15.69 -17.77
C TYR A 218 -12.56 -15.26 -16.87
N GLU A 219 -13.11 -16.19 -16.10
CA GLU A 219 -14.06 -15.95 -15.02
C GLU A 219 -13.90 -17.05 -13.96
N LYS A 220 -13.95 -16.67 -12.68
CA LYS A 220 -13.96 -17.61 -11.56
C LYS A 220 -14.85 -17.07 -10.45
N ASP A 221 -15.86 -17.83 -10.08
CA ASP A 221 -16.72 -17.53 -8.93
C ASP A 221 -15.90 -17.62 -7.63
N LEU A 222 -16.02 -16.61 -6.77
CA LEU A 222 -15.38 -16.55 -5.46
C LEU A 222 -16.24 -17.09 -4.31
N GLY A 223 -17.50 -17.46 -4.59
CA GLY A 223 -18.45 -18.03 -3.64
C GLY A 223 -19.16 -17.00 -2.75
N ASP A 224 -18.86 -15.71 -2.92
CA ASP A 224 -19.47 -14.57 -2.22
C ASP A 224 -20.32 -13.68 -3.17
N GLY A 225 -20.66 -14.22 -4.35
CA GLY A 225 -21.36 -13.49 -5.41
C GLY A 225 -20.47 -12.56 -6.23
N LEU A 226 -19.15 -12.56 -5.99
CA LEU A 226 -18.16 -11.85 -6.79
C LEU A 226 -17.43 -12.79 -7.75
N THR A 227 -17.01 -12.23 -8.88
CA THR A 227 -16.23 -12.95 -9.90
C THR A 227 -14.80 -12.42 -9.95
N TYR A 228 -13.83 -13.32 -9.81
CA TYR A 228 -12.44 -13.05 -10.15
C TYR A 228 -12.25 -13.22 -11.66
N SER A 229 -11.84 -12.16 -12.34
CA SER A 229 -11.64 -12.15 -13.79
C SER A 229 -10.59 -11.12 -14.19
N TRP A 230 -9.81 -11.42 -15.25
CA TRP A 230 -8.97 -10.40 -15.90
C TRP A 230 -9.80 -9.26 -16.52
N LYS A 231 -11.08 -9.51 -16.86
CA LYS A 231 -12.01 -8.53 -17.43
C LYS A 231 -12.52 -7.50 -16.43
N ALA A 232 -12.29 -7.70 -15.13
CA ALA A 232 -12.76 -6.73 -14.14
C ALA A 232 -12.10 -5.36 -14.36
N THR A 233 -12.84 -4.28 -14.10
CA THR A 233 -12.39 -2.90 -14.32
C THR A 233 -11.10 -2.56 -13.55
N HIS A 234 -10.91 -3.13 -12.36
CA HIS A 234 -9.69 -2.94 -11.55
C HIS A 234 -8.61 -4.02 -11.82
N SER A 235 -8.88 -4.97 -12.72
CA SER A 235 -7.91 -5.91 -13.29
C SER A 235 -7.31 -5.29 -14.55
N PHE A 236 -7.65 -5.81 -15.75
CA PHE A 236 -7.13 -5.32 -17.04
C PHE A 236 -8.26 -4.93 -17.99
N GLY A 237 -9.53 -5.12 -17.60
CA GLY A 237 -10.68 -4.88 -18.46
C GLY A 237 -11.23 -3.45 -18.42
N LYS A 238 -10.45 -2.46 -17.95
CA LYS A 238 -10.94 -1.08 -17.82
C LYS A 238 -11.43 -0.47 -19.13
N LEU A 239 -10.83 -0.84 -20.25
CA LEU A 239 -11.18 -0.32 -21.58
C LEU A 239 -12.32 -1.10 -22.25
N ILE A 240 -12.80 -2.20 -21.64
CA ILE A 240 -13.88 -3.03 -22.17
C ILE A 240 -15.20 -2.28 -22.08
N GLU A 241 -15.97 -2.33 -23.16
CA GLU A 241 -17.28 -1.71 -23.30
C GLU A 241 -18.34 -2.79 -23.52
N ASP A 242 -19.58 -2.48 -23.14
CA ASP A 242 -20.71 -3.36 -23.35
C ASP A 242 -20.89 -3.65 -24.85
N GLY A 243 -20.90 -4.94 -25.21
CA GLY A 243 -21.03 -5.40 -26.59
C GLY A 243 -19.71 -5.74 -27.29
N ASP A 244 -18.55 -5.50 -26.67
CA ASP A 244 -17.27 -5.99 -27.18
C ASP A 244 -17.29 -7.53 -27.28
N ASP A 245 -16.87 -8.08 -28.42
CA ASP A 245 -16.58 -9.50 -28.52
C ASP A 245 -15.29 -9.88 -27.77
N LEU A 246 -15.06 -11.19 -27.57
CA LEU A 246 -13.94 -11.66 -26.75
C LEU A 246 -12.58 -11.20 -27.28
N GLU A 247 -12.38 -11.17 -28.59
CA GLU A 247 -11.10 -10.77 -29.17
C GLU A 247 -10.86 -9.26 -29.02
N THR A 248 -11.91 -8.45 -29.12
CA THR A 248 -11.86 -7.01 -28.80
C THR A 248 -11.56 -6.78 -27.32
N GLN A 249 -12.18 -7.55 -26.43
CA GLN A 249 -11.89 -7.51 -24.99
C GLN A 249 -10.43 -7.85 -24.69
N LYS A 250 -9.89 -8.91 -25.32
CA LYS A 250 -8.49 -9.31 -25.19
C LYS A 250 -7.55 -8.22 -25.72
N ALA A 251 -7.83 -7.61 -26.87
CA ALA A 251 -7.01 -6.52 -27.42
C ALA A 251 -6.99 -5.29 -26.49
N LYS A 252 -8.15 -4.93 -25.93
CA LYS A 252 -8.28 -3.83 -24.96
C LYS A 252 -7.52 -4.12 -23.65
N ALA A 253 -7.60 -5.35 -23.12
CA ALA A 253 -6.84 -5.76 -21.94
C ALA A 253 -5.32 -5.85 -22.20
N ALA A 254 -4.92 -6.34 -23.38
CA ALA A 254 -3.53 -6.37 -23.82
C ALA A 254 -2.90 -4.97 -23.88
N LYS A 255 -3.67 -3.97 -24.33
CA LYS A 255 -3.24 -2.56 -24.30
C LYS A 255 -2.97 -2.09 -22.87
N VAL A 256 -3.89 -2.33 -21.94
CA VAL A 256 -3.70 -2.01 -20.51
C VAL A 256 -2.47 -2.72 -19.96
N CYS A 257 -2.28 -4.00 -20.27
CA CYS A 257 -1.13 -4.78 -19.81
C CYS A 257 0.18 -4.16 -20.30
N THR A 258 0.30 -3.94 -21.61
CA THR A 258 1.51 -3.42 -22.24
C THR A 258 1.87 -2.03 -21.71
N GLU A 259 0.89 -1.15 -21.49
CA GLU A 259 1.12 0.22 -21.03
C GLU A 259 1.41 0.32 -19.53
N LYS A 260 0.77 -0.52 -18.71
CA LYS A 260 0.67 -0.31 -17.24
C LYS A 260 1.22 -1.44 -16.39
N VAL A 261 1.31 -2.65 -16.93
CA VAL A 261 1.49 -3.90 -16.16
C VAL A 261 2.80 -4.58 -16.55
N VAL A 262 2.83 -5.28 -17.69
CA VAL A 262 3.96 -6.06 -18.22
C VAL A 262 3.89 -6.11 -19.75
N GLU A 263 5.04 -6.27 -20.41
CA GLU A 263 5.09 -6.50 -21.88
C GLU A 263 4.92 -7.97 -22.23
N ASP A 264 5.44 -8.85 -21.39
CA ASP A 264 5.40 -10.29 -21.58
C ASP A 264 4.17 -10.88 -20.89
N PHE A 265 3.20 -11.32 -21.70
CA PHE A 265 2.00 -12.01 -21.25
C PHE A 265 1.47 -12.90 -22.38
N GLU A 266 0.70 -13.92 -21.99
CA GLU A 266 0.08 -14.86 -22.92
C GLU A 266 -1.38 -15.15 -22.55
N TRP A 267 -2.20 -15.38 -23.57
CA TRP A 267 -3.56 -15.87 -23.39
C TRP A 267 -3.53 -17.39 -23.25
N THR A 268 -4.14 -17.92 -22.20
CA THR A 268 -4.25 -19.37 -21.99
C THR A 268 -5.35 -19.97 -22.87
N SER A 269 -5.33 -21.29 -23.06
CA SER A 269 -6.31 -22.00 -23.91
C SER A 269 -7.76 -21.88 -23.43
N ASP A 270 -7.96 -21.61 -22.14
CA ASP A 270 -9.26 -21.36 -21.50
C ASP A 270 -9.61 -19.86 -21.42
N ASN A 271 -8.96 -19.02 -22.23
CA ASN A 271 -9.12 -17.56 -22.29
C ASN A 271 -8.72 -16.81 -21.01
N GLY A 272 -7.95 -17.42 -20.13
CA GLY A 272 -7.24 -16.71 -19.07
C GLY A 272 -6.07 -15.89 -19.62
N LEU A 273 -5.51 -15.06 -18.75
CA LEU A 273 -4.36 -14.19 -19.04
C LEU A 273 -3.24 -14.54 -18.08
N LYS A 274 -2.11 -15.03 -18.59
CA LYS A 274 -0.91 -15.29 -17.81
C LYS A 274 0.09 -14.16 -18.02
N LEU A 275 0.48 -13.53 -16.91
CA LEU A 275 1.51 -12.50 -16.89
C LEU A 275 2.86 -13.16 -16.61
N ASN A 276 3.88 -12.76 -17.39
CA ASN A 276 5.27 -13.14 -17.25
C ASN A 276 6.04 -11.92 -16.74
N GLU A 277 6.25 -11.85 -15.43
CA GLU A 277 6.70 -10.64 -14.76
C GLU A 277 8.21 -10.70 -14.52
N HIS A 278 8.97 -9.88 -15.24
CA HIS A 278 10.43 -9.74 -15.12
C HIS A 278 10.75 -8.53 -14.26
N THR A 279 11.40 -8.74 -13.11
CA THR A 279 11.51 -7.71 -12.06
C THR A 279 12.92 -7.56 -11.51
N GLN A 280 13.22 -6.38 -10.98
CA GLN A 280 14.52 -6.06 -10.39
C GLN A 280 14.29 -5.54 -8.97
N PRO A 281 14.20 -6.39 -7.94
CA PRO A 281 13.71 -5.98 -6.62
C PRO A 281 14.74 -5.25 -5.76
N MET A 282 16.03 -5.30 -6.11
CA MET A 282 17.08 -4.60 -5.38
C MET A 282 17.19 -3.17 -5.91
N ARG A 283 16.67 -2.21 -5.14
CA ARG A 283 16.47 -0.83 -5.59
C ARG A 283 17.13 0.18 -4.67
N ILE A 284 17.25 1.42 -5.14
CA ILE A 284 17.51 2.59 -4.31
C ILE A 284 16.19 3.34 -4.09
N HIS A 285 15.87 3.65 -2.84
CA HIS A 285 14.71 4.48 -2.53
C HIS A 285 14.88 5.88 -3.15
N PRO A 286 13.92 6.37 -3.97
CA PRO A 286 14.12 7.55 -4.79
C PRO A 286 14.32 8.83 -3.98
N TYR A 287 13.89 8.88 -2.72
CA TYR A 287 13.98 10.06 -1.86
C TYR A 287 15.10 9.97 -0.83
N THR A 288 15.17 8.86 -0.07
CA THR A 288 16.18 8.67 0.98
C THR A 288 17.53 8.25 0.40
N LYS A 289 17.57 7.85 -0.88
CA LYS A 289 18.77 7.39 -1.61
C LYS A 289 19.47 6.19 -0.95
N LYS A 290 18.74 5.41 -0.14
CA LYS A 290 19.25 4.21 0.53
C LYS A 290 18.76 2.94 -0.18
N PRO A 291 19.52 1.83 -0.13
CA PRO A 291 19.09 0.54 -0.65
C PRO A 291 17.80 0.04 0.00
N VAL A 292 16.90 -0.52 -0.79
CA VAL A 292 15.65 -1.15 -0.36
C VAL A 292 15.39 -2.41 -1.18
N LEU A 293 14.75 -3.38 -0.56
CA LEU A 293 14.10 -4.48 -1.27
C LEU A 293 12.70 -3.98 -1.65
N PHE A 294 12.41 -3.88 -2.95
CA PHE A 294 11.11 -3.47 -3.50
C PHE A 294 10.45 -4.66 -4.22
N SER A 295 9.58 -5.41 -3.53
CA SER A 295 9.04 -6.66 -4.10
C SER A 295 7.77 -7.17 -3.41
N SER A 296 7.27 -8.29 -3.93
CA SER A 296 6.22 -9.11 -3.30
C SER A 296 6.70 -10.55 -3.03
N LEU A 297 8.01 -10.77 -3.01
CA LEU A 297 8.60 -12.10 -2.86
C LEU A 297 8.09 -12.88 -1.64
N PRO A 298 7.96 -12.30 -0.42
CA PRO A 298 7.49 -13.05 0.74
C PRO A 298 6.08 -13.64 0.54
N THR A 299 5.14 -12.86 0.00
CA THR A 299 3.76 -13.33 -0.20
C THR A 299 3.66 -14.42 -1.26
N TYR A 300 4.38 -14.29 -2.38
CA TYR A 300 4.39 -15.30 -3.44
C TYR A 300 5.09 -16.58 -3.01
N HIS A 301 6.21 -16.46 -2.28
CA HIS A 301 6.91 -17.62 -1.73
C HIS A 301 6.04 -18.39 -0.73
N GLN A 302 5.34 -17.68 0.15
CA GLN A 302 4.43 -18.32 1.10
C GLN A 302 3.22 -18.97 0.41
N LYS A 303 2.72 -18.37 -0.69
CA LYS A 303 1.70 -19.01 -1.53
C LYS A 303 2.23 -20.31 -2.12
N TYR A 304 3.43 -20.31 -2.69
CA TYR A 304 4.09 -21.51 -3.22
C TYR A 304 4.26 -22.61 -2.16
N LYS A 305 4.77 -22.27 -0.97
CA LYS A 305 4.89 -23.23 0.14
C LYS A 305 3.56 -23.85 0.54
N HIS A 306 2.48 -23.08 0.50
CA HIS A 306 1.15 -23.60 0.77
C HIS A 306 0.70 -24.55 -0.35
N GLU A 307 0.89 -24.20 -1.62
CA GLU A 307 0.55 -25.07 -2.76
C GLU A 307 1.34 -26.38 -2.72
N LEU A 308 2.66 -26.34 -2.52
CA LEU A 308 3.50 -27.52 -2.33
C LEU A 308 3.00 -28.45 -1.22
N LYS A 309 2.62 -27.89 -0.07
CA LYS A 309 2.14 -28.67 1.08
C LYS A 309 0.81 -29.38 0.80
N HIS A 310 0.00 -28.83 -0.10
CA HIS A 310 -1.35 -29.32 -0.38
C HIS A 310 -1.47 -30.01 -1.75
N ALA A 311 -0.39 -30.09 -2.52
CA ALA A 311 -0.35 -30.80 -3.79
C ALA A 311 -0.36 -32.32 -3.56
N SER A 312 -1.10 -33.04 -4.39
CA SER A 312 -1.03 -34.51 -4.45
C SER A 312 0.31 -34.99 -5.00
N ASP A 313 0.92 -34.20 -5.89
CA ASP A 313 2.25 -34.41 -6.44
C ASP A 313 3.04 -33.09 -6.35
N PRO A 314 4.03 -32.97 -5.46
CA PRO A 314 4.84 -31.77 -5.35
C PRO A 314 5.60 -31.39 -6.63
N SER A 315 5.89 -32.37 -7.51
CA SER A 315 6.59 -32.11 -8.78
C SER A 315 5.71 -31.42 -9.82
N SER A 316 4.39 -31.37 -9.60
CA SER A 316 3.45 -30.66 -10.48
C SER A 316 3.23 -29.20 -10.08
N VAL A 317 3.97 -28.68 -9.09
CA VAL A 317 3.89 -27.28 -8.65
C VAL A 317 5.14 -26.56 -9.09
N ASP A 318 5.05 -25.85 -10.22
CA ASP A 318 6.15 -25.05 -10.72
C ASP A 318 6.56 -23.98 -9.69
N PRO A 319 7.87 -23.76 -9.46
CA PRO A 319 8.32 -22.66 -8.61
C PRO A 319 7.90 -21.34 -9.25
N PRO A 320 7.04 -20.53 -8.61
CA PRO A 320 6.54 -19.31 -9.23
C PRO A 320 7.56 -18.18 -9.21
N ILE A 321 8.79 -18.42 -8.73
CA ILE A 321 9.84 -17.43 -8.57
C ILE A 321 11.19 -18.05 -8.96
N THR A 322 11.81 -17.55 -10.02
CA THR A 322 13.16 -17.91 -10.48
C THR A 322 13.97 -16.65 -10.73
N TYR A 323 15.26 -16.78 -11.06
CA TYR A 323 15.97 -15.70 -11.75
C TYR A 323 15.41 -15.52 -13.18
N ASP A 324 15.61 -14.38 -13.84
CA ASP A 324 15.03 -14.12 -15.18
C ASP A 324 15.58 -15.08 -16.26
N ASP A 325 16.74 -15.67 -16.03
CA ASP A 325 17.33 -16.69 -16.92
C ASP A 325 16.80 -18.11 -16.68
N GLY A 326 15.84 -18.27 -15.77
CA GLY A 326 15.24 -19.55 -15.39
C GLY A 326 16.04 -20.34 -14.36
N GLU A 327 17.19 -19.86 -13.87
CA GLU A 327 17.88 -20.50 -12.74
C GLU A 327 16.98 -20.47 -11.50
N GLU A 328 16.82 -21.62 -10.84
CA GLU A 328 16.08 -21.70 -9.58
C GLU A 328 16.77 -20.89 -8.48
N ILE A 329 15.97 -20.15 -7.71
CA ILE A 329 16.45 -19.47 -6.52
C ILE A 329 16.47 -20.47 -5.37
N PRO A 330 17.60 -20.69 -4.69
CA PRO A 330 17.65 -21.57 -3.53
C PRO A 330 16.61 -21.19 -2.47
N MET A 331 15.73 -22.14 -2.12
CA MET A 331 14.61 -21.93 -1.18
C MET A 331 15.03 -21.30 0.15
N LYS A 332 16.24 -21.62 0.65
CA LYS A 332 16.80 -21.03 1.88
C LYS A 332 16.88 -19.49 1.86
N TYR A 333 17.00 -18.86 0.69
CA TYR A 333 17.03 -17.41 0.55
C TYR A 333 15.63 -16.82 0.70
N LEU A 334 14.66 -17.40 0.01
CA LEU A 334 13.26 -16.97 0.05
C LEU A 334 12.61 -17.30 1.42
N ASP A 335 12.95 -18.42 2.03
CA ASP A 335 12.53 -18.79 3.39
C ASP A 335 13.03 -17.77 4.41
N TYR A 336 14.32 -17.43 4.36
CA TYR A 336 14.87 -16.44 5.27
C TYR A 336 14.26 -15.05 5.04
N MET A 337 14.05 -14.63 3.80
CA MET A 337 13.37 -13.37 3.51
C MET A 337 11.94 -13.35 4.08
N LEU A 338 11.19 -14.45 3.91
CA LEU A 338 9.86 -14.60 4.47
C LEU A 338 9.88 -14.53 6.00
N ASP A 339 10.78 -15.27 6.65
CA ASP A 339 10.93 -15.27 8.11
C ASP A 339 11.26 -13.87 8.63
N GLN A 340 12.23 -13.18 8.01
CA GLN A 340 12.58 -11.81 8.38
C GLN A 340 11.42 -10.82 8.12
N SER A 341 10.62 -11.03 7.08
CA SER A 341 9.45 -10.19 6.83
C SER A 341 8.37 -10.33 7.91
N ILE A 342 8.35 -11.45 8.64
CA ILE A 342 7.44 -11.70 9.76
C ILE A 342 8.06 -11.21 11.06
N GLU A 343 9.35 -11.46 11.29
CA GLU A 343 10.07 -11.07 12.50
C GLU A 343 10.19 -9.54 12.66
N LEU A 344 10.49 -8.84 11.55
CA LEU A 344 10.67 -7.39 11.53
C LEU A 344 9.33 -6.62 11.47
N CYS A 345 8.23 -7.34 11.31
CA CYS A 345 6.91 -6.76 11.13
C CYS A 345 6.47 -5.99 12.38
N PHE A 346 6.10 -4.73 12.20
CA PHE A 346 5.29 -3.97 13.15
C PHE A 346 3.81 -4.23 12.87
N GLU A 347 3.06 -4.68 13.87
CA GLU A 347 1.61 -4.88 13.75
C GLU A 347 0.86 -3.63 14.26
N TYR A 348 0.34 -2.83 13.33
CA TYR A 348 -0.49 -1.68 13.66
C TYR A 348 -1.90 -2.14 14.04
N LYS A 349 -2.19 -2.08 15.35
CA LYS A 349 -3.52 -2.34 15.92
C LYS A 349 -4.39 -1.11 15.70
N PHE A 350 -5.37 -1.23 14.80
CA PHE A 350 -6.28 -0.14 14.50
C PHE A 350 -7.21 0.18 15.66
N GLU A 351 -7.38 1.48 15.92
CA GLU A 351 -8.56 2.02 16.58
C GLU A 351 -9.55 2.55 15.53
N PRO A 352 -10.87 2.60 15.81
CA PRO A 352 -11.83 3.19 14.90
C PRO A 352 -11.44 4.63 14.51
N GLY A 353 -11.44 4.91 13.21
CA GLY A 353 -11.09 6.22 12.66
C GLY A 353 -9.59 6.47 12.44
N ASP A 354 -8.71 5.52 12.80
CA ASP A 354 -7.29 5.62 12.46
C ASP A 354 -7.07 5.63 10.94
N ILE A 355 -6.09 6.41 10.50
CA ILE A 355 -5.59 6.42 9.12
C ILE A 355 -4.11 6.01 9.13
N VAL A 356 -3.72 5.03 8.32
CA VAL A 356 -2.32 4.65 8.11
C VAL A 356 -1.93 4.96 6.68
N PHE A 357 -0.89 5.76 6.51
CA PHE A 357 -0.23 6.05 5.25
C PHE A 357 1.01 5.17 5.11
N VAL A 358 1.25 4.65 3.92
CA VAL A 358 2.36 3.74 3.60
C VAL A 358 3.13 4.31 2.42
N ASP A 359 4.44 4.51 2.59
CA ASP A 359 5.37 4.71 1.48
C ASP A 359 5.59 3.37 0.79
N ASN A 360 4.98 3.21 -0.37
CA ASN A 360 5.00 1.95 -1.09
C ASN A 360 6.42 1.58 -1.55
N TYR A 361 7.35 2.53 -1.66
CA TYR A 361 8.72 2.26 -2.10
C TYR A 361 9.58 1.56 -1.05
N GLN A 362 9.29 1.76 0.25
CA GLN A 362 10.14 1.25 1.32
C GLN A 362 9.40 0.51 2.42
N THR A 363 8.08 0.38 2.35
CA THR A 363 7.29 -0.31 3.36
C THR A 363 6.45 -1.41 2.73
N TYR A 364 6.73 -2.64 3.13
CA TYR A 364 5.84 -3.77 2.89
C TYR A 364 4.63 -3.67 3.80
N HIS A 365 3.44 -3.89 3.25
CA HIS A 365 2.20 -4.01 4.00
C HIS A 365 1.59 -5.42 3.92
N GLY A 366 0.56 -5.66 4.71
CA GLY A 366 -0.12 -6.94 4.83
C GLY A 366 -1.10 -6.94 6.00
N ARG A 367 -1.56 -8.12 6.42
CA ARG A 367 -2.63 -8.21 7.41
C ARG A 367 -2.53 -9.47 8.25
N THR A 368 -2.68 -9.37 9.57
CA THR A 368 -2.85 -10.57 10.40
C THR A 368 -4.20 -11.24 10.17
N ALA A 369 -4.31 -12.53 10.55
CA ALA A 369 -5.58 -13.22 10.54
C ALA A 369 -6.53 -12.63 11.60
N TYR A 370 -7.84 -12.64 11.34
CA TYR A 370 -8.92 -12.22 12.25
C TYR A 370 -10.12 -13.18 12.26
N GLY A 371 -10.02 -14.34 11.59
CA GLY A 371 -11.08 -15.34 11.56
C GLY A 371 -12.35 -14.84 10.88
N SER A 372 -13.50 -15.03 11.54
CA SER A 372 -14.84 -14.69 11.04
C SER A 372 -15.36 -13.32 11.52
N GLN A 373 -14.53 -12.52 12.19
CA GLN A 373 -14.93 -11.21 12.72
C GLN A 373 -15.23 -10.21 11.59
N THR A 374 -16.10 -9.24 11.87
CA THR A 374 -16.29 -8.09 10.98
C THR A 374 -15.05 -7.22 11.01
N ARG A 375 -14.52 -6.90 9.83
CA ARG A 375 -13.43 -5.94 9.63
C ARG A 375 -13.69 -5.14 8.36
N GLU A 376 -13.82 -3.82 8.50
CA GLU A 376 -13.97 -2.88 7.40
C GLU A 376 -12.83 -1.87 7.44
N VAL A 377 -11.83 -2.09 6.57
CA VAL A 377 -10.78 -1.11 6.27
C VAL A 377 -10.98 -0.62 4.86
N LEU A 378 -10.95 0.70 4.68
CA LEU A 378 -11.05 1.34 3.37
C LEU A 378 -9.66 1.81 2.93
N ALA A 379 -9.46 1.95 1.62
CA ALA A 379 -8.18 2.39 1.09
C ALA A 379 -8.30 3.37 -0.07
N SER A 380 -7.30 4.25 -0.15
CA SER A 380 -7.08 5.18 -1.26
C SER A 380 -5.61 5.11 -1.69
N PHE A 381 -5.37 5.18 -3.00
CA PHE A 381 -4.07 4.93 -3.64
C PHE A 381 -3.67 6.18 -4.41
N TRP A 382 -2.45 6.63 -4.20
CA TRP A 382 -1.97 7.92 -4.70
C TRP A 382 -0.60 7.78 -5.33
N ASP A 383 -0.34 8.65 -6.29
CA ASP A 383 0.92 8.70 -7.00
C ASP A 383 1.41 10.13 -7.18
N ASP A 384 2.72 10.28 -7.34
CA ASP A 384 3.29 11.54 -7.80
C ASP A 384 2.84 11.78 -9.26
N VAL A 385 2.58 13.03 -9.64
CA VAL A 385 2.28 13.37 -11.05
C VAL A 385 3.41 12.85 -11.93
N GLU A 386 3.07 12.21 -13.06
CA GLU A 386 4.00 11.48 -13.93
C GLU A 386 5.28 12.27 -14.27
N LYS A 387 5.15 13.56 -14.59
CA LYS A 387 6.30 14.45 -14.90
C LYS A 387 7.31 14.60 -13.75
N ASN A 388 6.87 14.37 -12.51
CA ASN A 388 7.63 14.54 -11.28
C ASN A 388 7.93 13.20 -10.59
N LYS A 389 7.36 12.08 -11.06
CA LYS A 389 7.49 10.78 -10.42
C LYS A 389 8.92 10.27 -10.54
N LEU A 390 9.55 10.03 -9.40
CA LEU A 390 10.87 9.40 -9.34
C LEU A 390 10.70 7.88 -9.26
N LEU A 391 11.19 7.16 -10.27
CA LEU A 391 11.26 5.71 -10.20
C LEU A 391 12.46 5.28 -9.34
N PRO A 392 12.32 4.29 -8.44
CA PRO A 392 13.43 3.71 -7.71
C PRO A 392 14.43 3.08 -8.70
N PRO A 393 15.66 3.62 -8.83
CA PRO A 393 16.63 3.01 -9.73
C PRO A 393 17.10 1.66 -9.20
N ILE A 394 17.62 0.83 -10.10
CA ILE A 394 18.29 -0.42 -9.71
C ILE A 394 19.47 -0.05 -8.82
N LEU A 395 19.65 -0.77 -7.71
CA LEU A 395 20.89 -0.70 -6.96
C LEU A 395 22.06 -1.13 -7.87
N GLN A 396 23.18 -0.43 -7.84
CA GLN A 396 24.37 -0.80 -8.61
C GLN A 396 25.36 -1.55 -7.70
N LEU A 397 26.07 -2.53 -8.28
CA LEU A 397 27.08 -3.34 -7.59
C LEU A 397 28.32 -2.53 -7.18
#